data_AF-A0A101GWX4-F1
#
_entry.id   AF-A0A101GWX4-F1
#
_cell.length_a   1.000
_cell.length_b   1.000
_cell.length_c   1.000
_cell.angle_alpha   90.00
_cell.angle_beta   90.00
_cell.angle_gamma   90.00
#
_symmetry.space_group_name_H-M   'P 1'
#
loop_
_entity.id
_entity.type
_entity.pdbx_description
1 polymer ?
#
loop_
_entity_poly.entity_id
_entity_poly.type
_entity_poly.pdbx_seq_one_letter_code
_entity_poly.pdbx_strand_id
1 'polypeptide(L)'
;MKIHQKLKIIQKATGKTQSQIAQEIGVSFATFNSWINQKSNPRMKMQNKINEMYLEVTGQKTIPDEIINAKKELLKIKSLKYKNLIEMIVKNPDIQNEIILKLTYHTNKIEGSTLSEAETASIIFDNVSIPNKTLIEQLEAKNHQTALIKMFDFISQNKKLDEDFILKIH
;
A
#
# COMPACT_ATOMS: atom_id res chain seq x y z
N MET A 1 -7.65 -18.06 -24.41
CA MET A 1 -8.90 -17.47 -24.94
C MET A 1 -8.59 -16.18 -25.69
N LYS A 2 -9.19 -15.96 -26.88
CA LYS A 2 -8.91 -14.78 -27.73
C LYS A 2 -9.53 -13.50 -27.15
N ILE A 3 -8.96 -12.33 -27.49
CA ILE A 3 -9.41 -11.03 -26.94
C ILE A 3 -10.89 -10.73 -27.25
N HIS A 4 -11.36 -10.97 -28.47
CA HIS A 4 -12.77 -10.72 -28.82
C HIS A 4 -13.75 -11.56 -27.99
N GLN A 5 -13.36 -12.76 -27.57
CA GLN A 5 -14.16 -13.63 -26.70
C GLN A 5 -14.22 -13.06 -25.28
N LYS A 6 -13.09 -12.54 -24.77
CA LYS A 6 -13.03 -11.83 -23.48
C LYS A 6 -13.94 -10.61 -23.46
N LEU A 7 -13.92 -9.80 -24.52
CA LEU A 7 -14.79 -8.62 -24.65
C LEU A 7 -16.28 -8.98 -24.60
N LYS A 8 -16.70 -10.06 -25.28
CA LYS A 8 -18.09 -10.55 -25.23
C LYS A 8 -18.49 -11.03 -23.83
N ILE A 9 -17.59 -11.70 -23.12
CA ILE A 9 -17.86 -12.16 -21.76
C ILE A 9 -17.93 -10.99 -20.78
N ILE A 10 -17.01 -10.01 -20.88
CA ILE A 10 -17.07 -8.76 -20.09
C ILE A 10 -18.42 -8.07 -20.31
N GLN A 11 -18.87 -7.95 -21.56
CA GLN A 11 -20.14 -7.32 -21.88
C GLN A 11 -21.32 -8.07 -21.26
N LYS A 12 -21.34 -9.41 -21.37
CA LYS A 12 -22.42 -10.24 -20.80
C LYS A 12 -22.44 -10.20 -19.27
N ALA A 13 -21.27 -10.26 -18.63
CA ALA A 13 -21.16 -10.35 -17.17
C ALA A 13 -21.35 -9.00 -16.47
N THR A 14 -20.98 -7.88 -17.11
CA THR A 14 -21.19 -6.53 -16.54
C THR A 14 -22.57 -5.94 -16.85
N GLY A 15 -23.28 -6.45 -17.86
CA GLY A 15 -24.53 -5.86 -18.36
C GLY A 15 -24.36 -4.48 -19.02
N LYS A 16 -23.12 -4.00 -19.19
CA LYS A 16 -22.82 -2.68 -19.77
C LYS A 16 -22.94 -2.68 -21.29
N THR A 17 -23.27 -1.52 -21.84
CA THR A 17 -23.22 -1.29 -23.29
C THR A 17 -21.78 -1.25 -23.79
N GLN A 18 -21.56 -1.51 -25.08
CA GLN A 18 -20.23 -1.45 -25.69
C GLN A 18 -19.58 -0.06 -25.52
N SER A 19 -20.38 1.01 -25.56
CA SER A 19 -19.91 2.39 -25.38
C SER A 19 -19.37 2.62 -23.97
N GLN A 20 -20.06 2.12 -22.94
CA GLN A 20 -19.61 2.23 -21.54
C GLN A 20 -18.30 1.47 -21.32
N ILE A 21 -18.19 0.25 -21.87
CA ILE A 21 -16.97 -0.56 -21.76
C ILE A 21 -15.82 0.10 -22.54
N ALA A 22 -16.09 0.66 -23.72
CA ALA A 22 -15.11 1.40 -24.50
C ALA A 22 -14.56 2.61 -23.71
N GLN A 23 -15.44 3.36 -23.04
CA GLN A 23 -15.06 4.48 -22.17
C GLN A 23 -14.18 4.04 -21.00
N GLU A 24 -14.52 2.95 -20.31
CA GLU A 24 -13.72 2.41 -19.20
C GLU A 24 -12.34 1.90 -19.65
N ILE A 25 -12.28 1.26 -20.82
CA ILE A 25 -11.02 0.86 -21.45
C ILE A 25 -10.24 2.09 -21.96
N GLY A 26 -10.90 3.22 -22.17
CA GLY A 26 -10.28 4.48 -22.62
C GLY A 26 -10.07 4.51 -24.14
N VAL A 27 -11.00 3.95 -24.91
CA VAL A 27 -10.98 3.92 -26.38
C VAL A 27 -12.32 4.35 -26.95
N SER A 28 -12.34 4.71 -28.24
CA SER A 28 -13.59 5.06 -28.92
C SER A 28 -14.49 3.84 -29.12
N PHE A 29 -15.80 4.06 -29.19
CA PHE A 29 -16.78 3.02 -29.52
C PHE A 29 -16.42 2.29 -30.82
N ALA A 30 -16.03 3.03 -31.87
CA ALA A 30 -15.62 2.44 -33.15
C ALA A 30 -14.43 1.49 -33.02
N THR A 31 -13.46 1.83 -32.16
CA THR A 31 -12.29 0.99 -31.88
C THR A 31 -12.70 -0.29 -31.17
N PHE A 32 -13.51 -0.18 -30.11
CA PHE A 32 -14.03 -1.33 -29.37
C PHE A 32 -14.87 -2.25 -30.27
N ASN A 33 -15.76 -1.67 -31.08
CA ASN A 33 -16.61 -2.39 -32.02
C ASN A 33 -15.78 -3.07 -33.14
N SER A 34 -14.65 -2.49 -33.53
CA SER A 34 -13.71 -3.14 -34.46
C SER A 34 -13.10 -4.39 -33.84
N TRP A 35 -12.73 -4.35 -32.56
CA TRP A 35 -12.16 -5.49 -31.84
C TRP A 35 -13.17 -6.61 -31.57
N ILE A 36 -14.41 -6.28 -31.21
CA ILE A 36 -15.45 -7.29 -30.93
C ILE A 36 -15.85 -8.06 -32.20
N ASN A 37 -15.82 -7.39 -33.36
CA ASN A 37 -16.12 -7.95 -34.67
C ASN A 37 -14.88 -8.47 -35.41
N GLN A 38 -13.72 -8.50 -34.75
CA GLN A 38 -12.45 -9.02 -35.30
C GLN A 38 -11.97 -8.29 -36.58
N LYS A 39 -12.37 -7.03 -36.78
CA LYS A 39 -11.88 -6.19 -37.89
C LYS A 39 -10.47 -5.66 -37.63
N SER A 40 -10.04 -5.61 -36.36
CA SER A 40 -8.68 -5.26 -35.96
C SER A 40 -8.32 -5.89 -34.60
N ASN A 41 -7.03 -5.90 -34.27
CA ASN A 41 -6.53 -6.41 -33.00
C ASN A 41 -6.00 -5.28 -32.10
N PRO A 42 -6.33 -5.27 -30.80
CA PRO A 42 -5.80 -4.30 -29.86
C PRO A 42 -4.28 -4.42 -29.70
N ARG A 43 -3.60 -3.29 -29.50
CA ARG A 43 -2.17 -3.26 -29.13
C ARG A 43 -1.95 -3.87 -27.75
N MET A 44 -0.72 -4.29 -27.45
CA MET A 44 -0.35 -4.97 -26.20
C MET A 44 -0.87 -4.27 -24.92
N LYS A 45 -0.75 -2.94 -24.83
CA LYS A 45 -1.30 -2.16 -23.69
C LYS A 45 -2.82 -2.36 -23.51
N MET A 46 -3.57 -2.36 -24.60
CA MET A 46 -5.02 -2.55 -24.58
C MET A 46 -5.39 -4.01 -24.33
N GLN A 47 -4.60 -4.96 -24.85
CA GLN A 47 -4.77 -6.38 -24.51
C GLN A 47 -4.63 -6.61 -23.00
N ASN A 48 -3.64 -5.99 -22.35
CA ASN A 48 -3.46 -6.09 -20.90
C ASN A 48 -4.65 -5.52 -20.12
N LYS A 49 -5.15 -4.34 -20.51
CA LYS A 49 -6.32 -3.72 -19.87
C LYS A 49 -7.60 -4.56 -20.03
N ILE A 50 -7.80 -5.16 -21.20
CA ILE A 50 -8.91 -6.10 -21.45
C ILE A 50 -8.76 -7.37 -20.62
N ASN A 51 -7.53 -7.89 -20.49
CA ASN A 51 -7.26 -9.08 -19.68
C ASN A 51 -7.53 -8.81 -18.19
N GLU A 52 -7.11 -7.65 -17.67
CA GLU A 52 -7.35 -7.25 -16.29
C GLU A 52 -8.85 -7.10 -15.98
N MET A 53 -9.59 -6.36 -16.82
CA MET A 53 -11.04 -6.21 -16.71
C MET A 53 -11.78 -7.55 -16.82
N TYR A 54 -11.31 -8.45 -17.68
CA TYR A 54 -11.86 -9.80 -17.79
C TYR A 54 -11.71 -10.60 -16.48
N LEU A 55 -10.53 -10.55 -15.86
CA LEU A 55 -10.25 -11.24 -14.60
C LEU A 55 -11.09 -10.66 -13.44
N GLU A 56 -11.23 -9.34 -13.40
CA GLU A 56 -12.06 -8.64 -12.41
C GLU A 56 -13.53 -9.06 -12.51
N VAL A 57 -14.09 -9.02 -13.71
CA VAL A 57 -15.50 -9.30 -13.97
C VAL A 57 -15.84 -10.79 -13.80
N THR A 58 -14.92 -11.69 -14.12
CA THR A 58 -15.15 -13.14 -13.97
C THR A 58 -14.85 -13.66 -12.56
N GLY A 59 -14.43 -12.79 -11.64
CA GLY A 59 -14.00 -13.19 -10.29
C GLY A 59 -12.73 -14.03 -10.28
N GLN A 60 -12.06 -14.21 -11.43
CA GLN A 60 -10.77 -14.89 -11.55
C GLN A 60 -9.64 -13.94 -11.13
N LYS A 61 -9.64 -13.48 -9.88
CA LYS A 61 -8.49 -12.78 -9.26
C LYS A 61 -7.35 -13.74 -8.89
N THR A 62 -7.33 -14.94 -9.45
CA THR A 62 -6.21 -15.87 -9.28
C THR A 62 -5.08 -15.45 -10.22
N ILE A 63 -4.12 -14.69 -9.69
CA ILE A 63 -2.84 -14.51 -10.37
C ILE A 63 -2.22 -15.91 -10.45
N PRO A 64 -1.86 -16.43 -11.64
CA PRO A 64 -1.21 -17.72 -11.76
C PRO A 64 -0.03 -17.83 -10.81
N ASP A 65 0.11 -18.97 -10.13
CA ASP A 65 1.17 -19.19 -9.14
C ASP A 65 2.56 -18.92 -9.72
N GLU A 66 2.78 -19.20 -11.00
CA GLU A 66 4.01 -18.88 -11.72
C GLU A 66 4.33 -17.37 -11.70
N ILE A 67 3.33 -16.51 -11.93
CA ILE A 67 3.51 -15.04 -11.89
C ILE A 67 3.72 -14.57 -10.46
N ILE A 68 3.00 -15.14 -9.48
CA ILE A 68 3.20 -14.84 -8.05
C ILE A 68 4.62 -15.20 -7.64
N ASN A 69 5.08 -16.40 -8.01
CA ASN A 69 6.40 -16.92 -7.66
C ASN A 69 7.49 -16.10 -8.35
N ALA A 70 7.34 -15.76 -9.63
CA ALA A 70 8.26 -14.86 -10.32
C ALA A 70 8.35 -13.48 -9.62
N LYS A 71 7.22 -12.89 -9.21
CA LYS A 71 7.22 -11.64 -8.44
C LYS A 71 7.88 -11.79 -7.06
N LYS A 72 7.62 -12.89 -6.36
CA LYS A 72 8.26 -13.20 -5.07
C LYS A 72 9.78 -13.34 -5.20
N GLU A 73 10.26 -14.04 -6.22
CA GLU A 73 11.69 -14.17 -6.49
C GLU A 73 12.34 -12.82 -6.81
N LEU A 74 11.68 -11.99 -7.64
CA LEU A 74 12.15 -10.62 -7.89
C LEU A 74 12.21 -9.77 -6.62
N LEU A 75 11.22 -9.89 -5.73
CA LEU A 75 11.23 -9.20 -4.43
C LEU A 75 12.34 -9.71 -3.51
N LYS A 76 12.59 -11.02 -3.50
CA LYS A 76 13.67 -11.65 -2.73
C LYS A 76 15.04 -11.17 -3.22
N ILE A 77 15.25 -11.07 -4.52
CA ILE A 77 16.49 -10.50 -5.09
C ILE A 77 16.66 -9.04 -4.66
N LYS A 78 15.59 -8.24 -4.69
CA LYS A 78 15.62 -6.84 -4.21
C LYS A 78 15.91 -6.75 -2.72
N SER A 79 15.32 -7.62 -1.89
CA SER A 79 15.52 -7.58 -0.43
C SER A 79 16.95 -7.95 -0.04
N LEU A 80 17.62 -8.83 -0.79
CA LEU A 80 19.03 -9.16 -0.57
C LEU A 80 19.98 -7.97 -0.72
N LYS A 81 19.56 -6.90 -1.42
CA LYS A 81 20.32 -5.63 -1.51
C LYS A 81 20.29 -4.86 -0.18
N TYR A 82 19.26 -5.06 0.64
CA TYR A 82 19.02 -4.34 1.89
C TYR A 82 19.08 -5.31 3.08
N LYS A 83 20.22 -5.99 3.26
CA LYS A 83 20.38 -7.06 4.27
C LYS A 83 20.08 -6.61 5.70
N ASN A 84 20.30 -5.35 6.02
CA ASN A 84 20.11 -4.82 7.37
C ASN A 84 19.25 -3.54 7.35
N LEU A 85 17.95 -3.72 7.09
CA LEU A 85 16.99 -2.62 7.03
C LEU A 85 16.92 -1.83 8.34
N ILE A 86 16.99 -2.51 9.48
CA ILE A 86 16.94 -1.86 10.79
C ILE A 86 18.16 -1.00 11.00
N GLU A 87 19.36 -1.53 10.74
CA GLU A 87 20.59 -0.76 10.81
C GLU A 87 20.56 0.43 9.84
N MET A 88 20.02 0.26 8.64
CA MET A 88 19.84 1.36 7.68
C MET A 88 18.90 2.44 8.25
N ILE A 89 17.76 2.06 8.82
CA ILE A 89 16.81 3.03 9.42
C ILE A 89 17.49 3.78 10.57
N VAL A 90 18.09 3.05 11.51
CA VAL A 90 18.76 3.64 12.70
C VAL A 90 19.94 4.54 12.32
N LYS A 91 20.69 4.22 11.26
CA LYS A 91 21.81 5.05 10.78
C LYS A 91 21.39 6.29 9.98
N ASN A 92 20.13 6.41 9.60
CA ASN A 92 19.63 7.54 8.81
C ASN A 92 18.51 8.25 9.59
N PRO A 93 18.85 9.27 10.41
CA PRO A 93 17.90 9.97 11.27
C PRO A 93 16.67 10.49 10.54
N ASP A 94 16.81 10.96 9.30
CA ASP A 94 15.67 11.45 8.50
C ASP A 94 14.65 10.35 8.23
N ILE A 95 15.10 9.14 7.89
CA ILE A 95 14.24 7.98 7.65
C ILE A 95 13.60 7.52 8.96
N GLN A 96 14.40 7.46 10.04
CA GLN A 96 13.91 7.07 11.35
C GLN A 96 12.84 8.04 11.86
N ASN A 97 13.08 9.35 11.76
CA ASN A 97 12.16 10.39 12.18
C ASN A 97 10.86 10.35 11.36
N GLU A 98 10.94 10.19 10.04
CA GLU A 98 9.76 10.05 9.19
C GLU A 98 8.92 8.83 9.61
N ILE A 99 9.55 7.68 9.86
CA ILE A 99 8.84 6.48 10.33
C ILE A 99 8.19 6.72 11.70
N ILE A 100 8.92 7.31 12.65
CA ILE A 100 8.41 7.63 13.98
C ILE A 100 7.20 8.56 13.89
N LEU A 101 7.29 9.62 13.07
CA LEU A 101 6.20 10.57 12.87
C LEU A 101 4.97 9.88 12.27
N LYS A 102 5.14 9.17 11.15
CA LYS A 102 4.03 8.54 10.43
C LYS A 102 3.33 7.48 11.27
N LEU A 103 4.09 6.64 11.98
CA LEU A 103 3.51 5.62 12.85
C LEU A 103 2.79 6.24 14.05
N THR A 104 3.40 7.22 14.71
CA THR A 104 2.78 7.89 15.87
C THR A 104 1.50 8.62 15.47
N TYR A 105 1.53 9.37 14.37
CA TYR A 105 0.35 10.06 13.86
C TYR A 105 -0.76 9.06 13.48
N HIS A 106 -0.47 8.07 12.64
CA HIS A 106 -1.52 7.18 12.12
C HIS A 106 -2.10 6.25 13.19
N THR A 107 -1.29 5.69 14.10
CA THR A 107 -1.79 4.82 15.17
C THR A 107 -2.68 5.61 16.12
N ASN A 108 -2.20 6.73 16.66
CA ASN A 108 -2.99 7.55 17.57
C ASN A 108 -4.26 8.08 16.88
N LYS A 109 -4.21 8.36 15.57
CA LYS A 109 -5.40 8.77 14.80
C LYS A 109 -6.45 7.68 14.72
N ILE A 110 -6.05 6.42 14.54
CA ILE A 110 -6.95 5.26 14.55
C ILE A 110 -7.62 5.10 15.92
N GLU A 111 -6.90 5.40 16.99
CA GLU A 111 -7.40 5.34 18.37
C GLU A 111 -8.23 6.56 18.80
N GLY A 112 -8.32 7.59 17.95
CA GLY A 112 -9.22 8.74 18.13
C GLY A 112 -8.54 10.08 18.38
N SER A 113 -7.20 10.17 18.30
CA SER A 113 -6.49 11.44 18.44
C SER A 113 -6.95 12.50 17.42
N THR A 114 -7.03 13.76 17.86
CA THR A 114 -7.45 14.87 17.01
C THR A 114 -6.28 15.64 16.43
N LEU A 115 -5.05 15.31 16.82
CA LEU A 115 -3.83 15.92 16.29
C LEU A 115 -3.75 15.74 14.77
N SER A 116 -3.30 16.80 14.09
CA SER A 116 -2.80 16.74 12.73
C SER A 116 -1.35 16.25 12.72
N GLU A 117 -0.87 15.79 11.57
CA GLU A 117 0.51 15.30 11.44
C GLU A 117 1.54 16.39 11.81
N ALA A 118 1.29 17.65 11.43
CA ALA A 118 2.15 18.78 11.75
C ALA A 118 2.18 19.07 13.27
N GLU A 119 1.02 19.03 13.93
CA GLU A 119 0.95 19.16 15.39
C GLU A 119 1.67 18.00 16.10
N THR A 120 1.48 16.76 15.62
CA THR A 120 2.22 15.59 16.11
C THR A 120 3.73 15.80 15.96
N ALA A 121 4.21 16.28 14.82
CA ALA A 121 5.62 16.57 14.58
C ALA A 121 6.17 17.61 15.57
N SER A 122 5.46 18.73 15.78
CA SER A 122 5.87 19.77 16.73
C SER A 122 5.90 19.26 18.18
N ILE A 123 4.98 18.37 18.55
CA ILE A 123 5.02 17.72 19.87
C ILE A 123 6.28 16.85 19.98
N ILE A 124 6.46 15.90 19.05
CA ILE A 124 7.46 14.84 19.23
C ILE A 124 8.91 15.30 18.96
N PHE A 125 9.13 16.25 18.05
CA PHE A 125 10.47 16.74 17.70
C PHE A 125 10.83 18.07 18.36
N ASP A 126 9.89 19.01 18.44
CA ASP A 126 10.16 20.36 18.94
C ASP A 126 9.80 20.54 20.43
N ASN A 127 9.18 19.53 21.04
CA ASN A 127 8.69 19.58 22.44
C ASN A 127 7.71 20.73 22.69
N VAL A 128 6.89 21.06 21.68
CA VAL A 128 5.90 22.13 21.76
C VAL A 128 4.56 21.57 22.27
N SER A 129 3.92 22.31 23.18
CA SER A 129 2.54 22.05 23.60
C SER A 129 1.57 22.74 22.64
N ILE A 130 0.53 22.03 22.21
CA ILE A 130 -0.45 22.51 21.25
C ILE A 130 -1.70 23.01 22.00
N PRO A 131 -2.11 24.28 21.82
CA PRO A 131 -3.31 24.81 22.44
C PRO A 131 -4.57 24.14 21.85
N ASN A 132 -5.66 24.12 22.62
CA ASN A 132 -6.95 23.52 22.22
C ASN A 132 -6.88 22.01 21.92
N LYS A 133 -5.82 21.34 22.38
CA LYS A 133 -5.65 19.89 22.38
C LYS A 133 -5.61 19.40 23.82
N THR A 134 -6.12 18.21 24.06
CA THR A 134 -6.07 17.59 25.38
C THR A 134 -4.62 17.31 25.77
N LEU A 135 -4.31 17.33 27.07
CA LEU A 135 -2.99 16.91 27.54
C LEU A 135 -2.76 15.43 27.24
N ILE A 136 -3.81 14.61 27.33
CA ILE A 136 -3.76 13.17 27.10
C ILE A 136 -3.27 12.85 25.69
N GLU A 137 -3.88 13.41 24.64
CA GLU A 137 -3.46 13.09 23.26
C GLU A 137 -2.03 13.52 22.94
N GLN A 138 -1.54 14.59 23.59
CA GLN A 138 -0.16 15.06 23.44
C GLN A 138 0.82 14.13 24.16
N LEU A 139 0.45 13.62 25.35
CA LEU A 139 1.23 12.63 26.08
C LEU A 139 1.25 11.28 25.36
N GLU A 140 0.13 10.85 24.77
CA GLU A 140 0.05 9.65 23.94
C GLU A 140 1.01 9.73 22.74
N ALA A 141 1.11 10.89 22.08
CA ALA A 141 2.08 11.09 21.00
C ALA A 141 3.53 10.95 21.48
N LYS A 142 3.86 11.51 22.65
CA LYS A 142 5.20 11.36 23.26
C LYS A 142 5.50 9.93 23.72
N ASN A 143 4.52 9.27 24.31
CA ASN A 143 4.65 7.90 24.78
C ASN A 143 4.86 6.95 23.60
N HIS A 144 4.08 7.10 22.53
CA HIS A 144 4.23 6.30 21.32
C HIS A 144 5.59 6.54 20.63
N GLN A 145 6.06 7.79 20.54
CA GLN A 145 7.43 8.09 20.10
C GLN A 145 8.47 7.31 20.94
N THR A 146 8.34 7.38 22.26
CA THR A 146 9.27 6.72 23.19
C THR A 146 9.26 5.20 23.04
N ALA A 147 8.06 4.61 22.86
CA ALA A 147 7.89 3.19 22.60
C ALA A 147 8.61 2.76 21.31
N LEU A 148 8.45 3.52 20.22
CA LEU A 148 9.12 3.23 18.95
C LEU A 148 10.64 3.33 19.04
N ILE A 149 11.17 4.34 19.74
CA ILE A 149 12.61 4.48 19.96
C ILE A 149 13.14 3.25 20.73
N LYS A 150 12.50 2.87 21.83
CA LYS A 150 12.86 1.67 22.60
C LYS A 150 12.77 0.40 21.74
N MET A 151 11.80 0.32 20.83
CA MET A 151 11.66 -0.80 19.90
C MET A 151 12.81 -0.86 18.90
N PHE A 152 13.20 0.26 18.29
CA PHE A 152 14.37 0.31 17.40
C PHE A 152 15.66 -0.08 18.13
N ASP A 153 15.84 0.36 19.37
CA ASP A 153 16.98 -0.02 20.21
C ASP A 153 16.97 -1.52 20.55
N PHE A 154 15.80 -2.08 20.85
CA PHE A 154 15.65 -3.51 21.14
C PHE A 154 16.00 -4.38 19.93
N ILE A 155 15.47 -4.02 18.75
CA ILE A 155 15.71 -4.76 17.51
C ILE A 155 17.17 -4.61 17.05
N SER A 156 17.77 -3.42 17.18
CA SER A 156 19.17 -3.20 16.78
C SER A 156 20.17 -4.02 17.62
N GLN A 157 19.82 -4.35 18.87
CA GLN A 157 20.58 -5.22 19.75
C GLN A 157 20.35 -6.71 19.48
N ASN A 158 19.55 -7.06 18.46
CA ASN A 158 19.17 -8.43 18.09
C ASN A 158 18.65 -9.25 19.29
N LYS A 159 17.92 -8.59 20.19
CA LYS A 159 17.30 -9.24 21.35
C LYS A 159 16.11 -10.10 20.91
N LYS A 160 15.90 -11.20 21.61
CA LYS A 160 14.73 -12.08 21.41
C LYS A 160 13.53 -11.46 22.10
N LEU A 161 12.40 -11.33 21.40
CA LEU A 161 11.14 -10.88 21.98
C LEU A 161 10.72 -11.77 23.14
N ASP A 162 10.38 -11.14 24.26
CA ASP A 162 9.88 -11.75 25.49
C ASP A 162 8.72 -10.94 26.09
N GLU A 163 8.10 -11.49 27.13
CA GLU A 163 6.96 -10.87 27.83
C GLU A 163 7.36 -9.57 28.52
N ASP A 164 8.53 -9.53 29.17
CA ASP A 164 9.05 -8.36 29.85
C ASP A 164 9.16 -7.15 28.91
N PHE A 165 9.62 -7.37 27.68
CA PHE A 165 9.69 -6.30 26.69
C PHE A 165 8.31 -5.81 26.27
N ILE A 166 7.33 -6.71 26.09
CA ILE A 166 5.96 -6.33 25.74
C ILE A 166 5.34 -5.48 26.87
N LEU A 167 5.48 -5.91 28.12
CA LEU A 167 4.98 -5.17 29.29
C LEU A 167 5.65 -3.81 29.47
N LYS A 168 6.91 -3.65 29.01
CA LYS A 168 7.64 -2.39 29.07
C LYS A 168 7.25 -1.40 27.96
N ILE A 169 6.68 -1.90 26.86
CA ILE A 169 6.23 -1.11 25.71
C ILE A 169 4.76 -0.69 25.87
N HIS A 170 3.94 -1.51 26.53
CA HIS A 170 2.58 -1.17 26.96
C HIS A 170 2.60 -0.08 28.04
#